data_AF-A0A499V428-F1
#
_entry.id   AF-A0A499V428-F1
#
_cell.length_a   1.000
_cell.length_b   1.000
_cell.length_c   1.000
_cell.angle_alpha   90.00
_cell.angle_beta   90.00
_cell.angle_gamma   90.00
#
_symmetry.space_group_name_H-M   'P 1'
#
loop_
_entity.id
_entity.type
_entity.pdbx_description
1 polymer ?
#
loop_
_entity_poly.entity_id
_entity_poly.type
_entity_poly.pdbx_seq_one_letter_code
_entity_poly.pdbx_strand_id
1 'polypeptide(L)'
;MHQRVRERLPHLGHLVEAAEQERDETAALLEAARATPFEEYFDHEGTRYLRVLPAAHKVTRRPDHVTPHVYIQVDGGTKRINQSMAEDEAFWAWVVIETLRHTGVRVEELTEITHLALVSYKFPDTGEIVPLLQIVPSKSNEERLLLVSPELASVLATIIKRLRDANGGKISLVARYDDHERVTGPLLPHLFQRRHTGRRRSWARTRSPACSAKP
;
A
#
# COMPACT_ATOMS: atom_id res chain seq x y z
N MET A 1 -21.78 -11.41 15.16
CA MET A 1 -20.60 -10.51 15.16
C MET A 1 -19.64 -10.86 16.30
N HIS A 2 -20.04 -10.74 17.57
CA HIS A 2 -19.13 -10.93 18.72
C HIS A 2 -18.50 -12.33 18.85
N GLN A 3 -19.22 -13.40 18.48
CA GLN A 3 -18.68 -14.77 18.47
C GLN A 3 -17.49 -14.94 17.50
N ARG A 4 -17.66 -14.51 16.23
CA ARG A 4 -16.62 -14.60 15.19
C ARG A 4 -15.36 -13.80 15.54
N VAL A 5 -15.52 -12.68 16.25
CA VAL A 5 -14.38 -11.87 16.71
C VAL A 5 -13.61 -12.63 17.78
N ARG A 6 -14.30 -13.21 18.79
CA ARG A 6 -13.65 -14.00 19.85
C ARG A 6 -12.95 -15.24 19.33
N GLU A 7 -13.50 -15.90 18.31
CA GLU A 7 -12.89 -17.07 17.66
C GLU A 7 -11.63 -16.72 16.85
N ARG A 8 -11.57 -15.52 16.26
CA ARG A 8 -10.46 -15.09 15.40
C ARG A 8 -9.36 -14.33 16.12
N LEU A 9 -9.68 -13.68 17.25
CA LEU A 9 -8.73 -12.90 18.04
C LEU A 9 -7.45 -13.69 18.40
N PRO A 10 -7.51 -14.98 18.79
CA PRO A 10 -6.31 -15.77 19.10
C PRO A 10 -5.37 -15.96 17.91
N HIS A 11 -5.87 -15.84 16.67
CA HIS A 11 -5.09 -16.03 15.44
C HIS A 11 -4.48 -14.73 14.90
N LEU A 12 -4.72 -13.59 15.57
CA LEU A 12 -4.20 -12.30 15.11
C LEU A 12 -2.68 -12.28 15.03
N GLY A 13 -1.97 -12.92 15.98
CA GLY A 13 -0.52 -13.04 15.95
C GLY A 13 -0.01 -13.71 14.67
N HIS A 14 -0.55 -14.88 14.34
CA HIS A 14 -0.16 -15.60 13.12
C HIS A 14 -0.49 -14.82 11.84
N LEU A 15 -1.60 -14.05 11.83
CA LEU A 15 -1.93 -13.20 10.68
C LEU A 15 -0.88 -12.10 10.45
N VAL A 16 -0.42 -11.48 11.53
CA VAL A 16 0.61 -10.43 11.48
C VAL A 16 1.93 -11.01 10.99
N GLU A 17 2.37 -12.12 11.59
CA GLU A 17 3.60 -12.81 11.21
C GLU A 17 3.57 -13.24 9.74
N ALA A 18 2.46 -13.84 9.29
CA ALA A 18 2.32 -14.26 7.89
C ALA A 18 2.32 -13.07 6.91
N ALA A 19 1.69 -11.95 7.28
CA ALA A 19 1.67 -10.77 6.42
C ALA A 19 3.04 -10.08 6.33
N GLU A 20 3.77 -10.05 7.44
CA GLU A 20 5.15 -9.55 7.47
C GLU A 20 6.09 -10.45 6.67
N GLN A 21 5.99 -11.77 6.84
CA GLN A 21 6.80 -12.72 6.09
C GLN A 21 6.53 -12.65 4.59
N GLU A 22 5.26 -12.63 4.16
CA GLU A 22 4.89 -12.49 2.74
C GLU A 22 5.41 -11.16 2.15
N ARG A 23 5.34 -10.05 2.91
CA ARG A 23 5.91 -8.76 2.50
C ARG A 23 7.41 -8.89 2.25
N ASP A 24 8.14 -9.51 3.17
CA ASP A 24 9.60 -9.61 3.10
C ASP A 24 10.06 -10.56 1.98
N GLU A 25 9.44 -11.72 1.86
CA GLU A 25 9.72 -12.70 0.81
C GLU A 25 9.46 -12.12 -0.58
N THR A 26 8.29 -11.50 -0.79
CA THR A 26 7.94 -10.93 -2.09
C THR A 26 8.81 -9.73 -2.46
N ALA A 27 9.20 -8.91 -1.48
CA ALA A 27 10.14 -7.80 -1.68
C ALA A 27 11.55 -8.31 -2.02
N ALA A 28 12.07 -9.29 -1.29
CA ALA A 28 13.39 -9.86 -1.54
C ALA A 28 13.45 -10.54 -2.93
N LEU A 29 12.42 -11.31 -3.30
CA LEU A 29 12.32 -11.93 -4.62
C LEU A 29 12.23 -10.87 -5.74
N LEU A 30 11.50 -9.77 -5.50
CA LEU A 30 11.42 -8.67 -6.46
C LEU A 30 12.79 -8.00 -6.67
N GLU A 31 13.54 -7.74 -5.60
CA GLU A 31 14.86 -7.13 -5.69
C GLU A 31 15.88 -8.05 -6.40
N ALA A 32 15.87 -9.35 -6.09
CA ALA A 32 16.69 -10.34 -6.81
C ALA A 32 16.36 -10.36 -8.31
N ALA A 33 15.07 -10.34 -8.65
CA ALA A 33 14.62 -10.26 -10.03
C ALA A 33 15.02 -8.95 -10.70
N ARG A 34 15.00 -7.80 -9.99
CA ARG A 34 15.43 -6.49 -10.52
C ARG A 34 16.92 -6.42 -10.80
N ALA A 35 17.74 -7.11 -10.01
CA ALA A 35 19.20 -7.16 -10.17
C ALA A 35 19.66 -8.05 -11.34
N THR A 36 18.82 -9.01 -11.76
CA THR A 36 19.15 -9.99 -12.82
C THR A 36 18.84 -9.42 -14.21
N PRO A 37 19.69 -9.51 -15.24
CA PRO A 37 19.33 -9.09 -16.59
C PRO A 37 18.11 -9.82 -17.17
N PHE A 38 17.51 -9.27 -18.21
CA PHE A 38 16.39 -9.94 -18.89
C PHE A 38 16.85 -11.24 -19.56
N GLU A 39 15.96 -12.24 -19.55
CA GLU A 39 16.19 -13.58 -20.10
C GLU A 39 17.32 -14.37 -19.42
N GLU A 40 17.77 -13.91 -18.26
CA GLU A 40 18.73 -14.61 -17.42
C GLU A 40 18.07 -15.29 -16.22
N TYR A 41 18.70 -16.37 -15.78
CA TYR A 41 18.28 -17.13 -14.61
C TYR A 41 18.93 -16.59 -13.34
N PHE A 42 18.19 -16.68 -12.23
CA PHE A 42 18.68 -16.39 -10.89
C PHE A 42 18.06 -17.35 -9.89
N ASP A 43 18.75 -17.58 -8.78
CA ASP A 43 18.27 -18.41 -7.68
C ASP A 43 17.79 -17.53 -6.52
N HIS A 44 16.67 -17.91 -5.92
CA HIS A 44 16.13 -17.27 -4.73
C HIS A 44 15.50 -18.33 -3.84
N GLU A 45 15.95 -18.41 -2.58
CA GLU A 45 15.47 -19.38 -1.58
C GLU A 45 15.40 -20.84 -2.09
N GLY A 46 16.42 -21.26 -2.85
CA GLY A 46 16.51 -22.62 -3.38
C GLY A 46 15.61 -22.89 -4.60
N THR A 47 14.88 -21.88 -5.09
CA THR A 47 14.11 -21.97 -6.33
C THR A 47 14.81 -21.17 -7.44
N ARG A 48 14.96 -21.79 -8.61
CA ARG A 48 15.52 -21.14 -9.79
C ARG A 48 14.42 -20.45 -10.58
N TYR A 49 14.64 -19.19 -10.93
CA TYR A 49 13.73 -18.34 -11.70
C TYR A 49 14.41 -17.80 -12.94
N LEU A 50 13.62 -17.48 -13.96
CA LEU A 50 13.99 -16.76 -15.17
C LEU A 50 13.37 -15.36 -15.12
N ARG A 51 14.17 -14.30 -15.32
CA ARG A 51 13.62 -12.95 -15.52
C ARG A 51 13.07 -12.82 -16.94
N VAL A 52 11.77 -12.59 -17.07
CA VAL A 52 11.10 -12.59 -18.37
C VAL A 52 10.92 -11.17 -18.89
N LEU A 53 11.19 -10.96 -20.18
CA LEU A 53 10.83 -9.70 -20.85
C LEU A 53 9.30 -9.49 -20.82
N PRO A 54 8.83 -8.28 -20.47
CA PRO A 54 7.45 -7.90 -20.75
C PRO A 54 7.19 -8.11 -22.25
N ALA A 55 6.10 -8.77 -22.63
CA ALA A 55 5.76 -8.92 -24.04
C ALA A 55 5.59 -7.51 -24.65
N ALA A 56 6.58 -7.05 -25.41
CA ALA A 56 6.77 -5.66 -25.80
C ALA A 56 5.73 -5.13 -26.82
N HIS A 57 4.55 -5.74 -26.94
CA HIS A 57 3.57 -5.45 -28.01
C HIS A 57 2.15 -5.15 -27.52
N LYS A 58 1.90 -4.90 -26.22
CA LYS A 58 0.55 -4.59 -25.71
C LYS A 58 0.41 -3.35 -24.83
N VAL A 59 1.45 -2.51 -24.70
CA VAL A 59 1.38 -1.29 -23.88
C VAL A 59 1.60 -0.05 -24.76
N THR A 60 0.55 0.36 -25.47
CA THR A 60 0.49 1.61 -26.27
C THR A 60 0.32 2.88 -25.43
N ARG A 61 0.54 2.82 -24.11
CA ARG A 61 0.59 4.02 -23.27
C ARG A 61 1.56 3.73 -22.14
N ARG A 62 2.72 4.38 -22.16
CA ARG A 62 3.47 4.63 -20.92
C ARG A 62 2.61 5.63 -20.14
N PRO A 63 1.96 5.27 -19.01
CA PRO A 63 1.71 6.30 -18.02
C PRO A 63 3.09 6.74 -17.54
N ASP A 64 3.41 8.00 -17.82
CA ASP A 64 4.58 8.66 -17.27
C ASP A 64 4.62 8.35 -15.76
N HIS A 65 5.77 7.85 -15.28
CA HIS A 65 6.05 7.51 -13.87
C HIS A 65 5.71 6.09 -13.35
N VAL A 66 5.53 5.06 -14.19
CA VAL A 66 5.42 3.67 -13.70
C VAL A 66 6.66 2.86 -14.04
N THR A 67 7.43 2.46 -13.01
CA THR A 67 8.52 1.47 -13.14
C THR A 67 7.98 0.23 -13.85
N PRO A 68 8.63 -0.28 -14.91
CA PRO A 68 8.13 -1.42 -15.65
C PRO A 68 7.93 -2.62 -14.70
N HIS A 69 6.75 -3.25 -14.78
CA HIS A 69 6.45 -4.47 -14.03
C HIS A 69 7.50 -5.54 -14.32
N VAL A 70 8.01 -6.15 -13.26
CA VAL A 70 8.97 -7.26 -13.32
C VAL A 70 8.19 -8.56 -13.42
N TYR A 71 8.51 -9.35 -14.43
CA TYR A 71 7.94 -10.68 -14.63
C TYR A 71 9.01 -11.74 -14.43
N ILE A 72 8.65 -12.80 -13.72
CA ILE A 72 9.50 -13.96 -13.47
C ILE A 72 8.76 -15.24 -13.85
N GLN A 73 9.50 -16.32 -14.05
CA GLN A 73 8.97 -17.64 -14.31
C GLN A 73 9.85 -18.65 -13.59
N VAL A 74 9.26 -19.61 -12.87
CA VAL A 74 10.01 -20.72 -12.26
C VAL A 74 10.64 -21.57 -13.35
N ASP A 75 11.88 -22.02 -13.16
CA ASP A 75 12.56 -22.92 -14.09
C ASP A 75 11.75 -24.22 -14.30
N GLY A 76 11.61 -24.64 -15.56
CA GLY A 76 10.71 -25.74 -15.96
C GLY A 76 9.21 -25.43 -15.85
N GLY A 77 8.82 -24.30 -15.25
CA GLY A 77 7.44 -23.81 -15.21
C GLY A 77 7.02 -23.14 -16.51
N THR A 78 5.72 -23.00 -16.75
CA THR A 78 5.16 -22.32 -17.93
C THR A 78 4.43 -21.01 -17.59
N LYS A 79 4.21 -20.75 -16.30
CA LYS A 79 3.44 -19.61 -15.81
C LYS A 79 4.37 -18.42 -15.55
N ARG A 80 4.06 -17.28 -16.19
CA ARG A 80 4.67 -15.99 -15.85
C ARG A 80 3.98 -15.41 -14.62
N ILE A 81 4.79 -14.91 -13.69
CA ILE A 81 4.37 -14.27 -12.44
C ILE A 81 4.72 -12.79 -12.56
N ASN A 82 3.76 -11.89 -12.34
CA ASN A 82 4.03 -10.46 -12.21
C ASN A 82 4.52 -10.20 -10.79
N GLN A 83 5.83 -10.30 -10.57
CA GLN A 83 6.41 -10.20 -9.24
C GLN A 83 6.20 -8.81 -8.64
N SER A 84 6.17 -7.76 -9.46
CA SER A 84 5.85 -6.41 -8.96
C SER A 84 4.42 -6.28 -8.44
N MET A 85 3.45 -7.06 -8.97
CA MET A 85 2.09 -7.06 -8.44
C MET A 85 1.97 -7.89 -7.17
N ALA A 86 2.69 -9.02 -7.09
CA ALA A 86 2.71 -9.86 -5.89
C ALA A 86 3.26 -9.07 -4.69
N GLU A 87 4.40 -8.39 -4.88
CA GLU A 87 4.97 -7.51 -3.84
C GLU A 87 4.04 -6.34 -3.49
N ASP A 88 3.40 -5.70 -4.47
CA ASP A 88 2.46 -4.61 -4.17
C ASP A 88 1.25 -5.11 -3.36
N GLU A 89 0.73 -6.29 -3.67
CA GLU A 89 -0.35 -6.91 -2.92
C GLU A 89 0.06 -7.25 -1.48
N ALA A 90 1.22 -7.89 -1.30
CA ALA A 90 1.77 -8.22 0.01
C ALA A 90 2.01 -6.96 0.85
N PHE A 91 2.61 -5.93 0.27
CA PHE A 91 2.85 -4.65 0.93
C PHE A 91 1.55 -4.02 1.42
N TRP A 92 0.55 -3.85 0.54
CA TRP A 92 -0.70 -3.20 0.90
C TRP A 92 -1.50 -4.03 1.92
N ALA A 93 -1.45 -5.36 1.84
CA ALA A 93 -2.06 -6.23 2.84
C ALA A 93 -1.41 -6.03 4.22
N TRP A 94 -0.07 -6.07 4.28
CA TRP A 94 0.68 -5.86 5.51
C TRP A 94 0.38 -4.51 6.17
N VAL A 95 0.48 -3.39 5.43
CA VAL A 95 0.25 -2.07 6.03
C VAL A 95 -1.19 -1.89 6.52
N VAL A 96 -2.18 -2.49 5.83
CA VAL A 96 -3.58 -2.47 6.28
C VAL A 96 -3.74 -3.26 7.57
N ILE A 97 -3.16 -4.46 7.64
CA ILE A 97 -3.22 -5.31 8.84
C ILE A 97 -2.58 -4.61 10.02
N GLU A 98 -1.37 -4.07 9.87
CA GLU A 98 -0.68 -3.37 10.96
C GLU A 98 -1.40 -2.11 11.40
N THR A 99 -1.88 -1.30 10.46
CA THR A 99 -2.58 -0.06 10.82
C THR A 99 -3.87 -0.38 11.58
N LEU A 100 -4.64 -1.38 11.13
CA LEU A 100 -5.84 -1.81 11.85
C LEU A 100 -5.51 -2.40 13.23
N ARG A 101 -4.44 -3.19 13.33
CA ARG A 101 -3.96 -3.77 14.60
C ARG A 101 -3.58 -2.71 15.62
N HIS A 102 -2.88 -1.65 15.18
CA HIS A 102 -2.41 -0.60 16.07
C HIS A 102 -3.48 0.45 16.43
N THR A 103 -4.45 0.68 15.55
CA THR A 103 -5.40 1.80 15.71
C THR A 103 -6.84 1.37 16.02
N GLY A 104 -7.25 0.17 15.60
CA GLY A 104 -8.64 -0.29 15.73
C GLY A 104 -9.65 0.56 14.97
N VAL A 105 -9.23 1.36 13.98
CA VAL A 105 -10.13 2.18 13.16
C VAL A 105 -11.00 1.31 12.27
N ARG A 106 -12.13 1.87 11.81
CA ARG A 106 -12.97 1.22 10.81
C ARG A 106 -12.27 1.21 9.45
N VAL A 107 -12.65 0.27 8.59
CA VAL A 107 -12.05 0.17 7.24
C VAL A 107 -12.31 1.43 6.41
N GLU A 108 -13.46 2.07 6.58
CA GLU A 108 -13.79 3.33 5.92
C GLU A 108 -12.87 4.45 6.40
N GLU A 109 -12.70 4.58 7.72
CA GLU A 109 -11.82 5.55 8.37
C GLU A 109 -10.36 5.35 7.94
N LEU A 110 -9.89 4.10 7.86
CA LEU A 110 -8.56 3.74 7.36
C LEU A 110 -8.30 4.34 5.97
N THR A 111 -9.28 4.22 5.07
CA THR A 111 -9.12 4.72 3.70
C THR A 111 -9.19 6.24 3.59
N GLU A 112 -9.71 6.92 4.61
CA GLU A 112 -9.75 8.37 4.71
C GLU A 112 -8.51 8.96 5.41
N ILE A 113 -7.60 8.12 5.94
CA ILE A 113 -6.35 8.62 6.53
C ILE A 113 -5.54 9.35 5.46
N THR A 114 -5.19 10.60 5.75
CA THR A 114 -4.33 11.44 4.92
C THR A 114 -3.02 11.77 5.62
N HIS A 115 -2.01 12.18 4.86
CA HIS A 115 -0.77 12.72 5.44
C HIS A 115 -1.01 13.96 6.30
N LEU A 116 -2.12 14.69 6.10
CA LEU A 116 -2.50 15.86 6.91
C LEU A 116 -3.03 15.46 8.29
N ALA A 117 -3.47 14.22 8.46
CA ALA A 117 -3.96 13.70 9.73
C ALA A 117 -2.82 13.40 10.73
N LEU A 118 -1.56 13.45 10.30
CA LEU A 118 -0.40 13.27 11.17
C LEU A 118 -0.03 14.62 11.79
N VAL A 119 -0.25 14.74 13.09
CA VAL A 119 -0.04 15.97 13.86
C VAL A 119 1.04 15.70 14.90
N SER A 120 1.95 16.65 15.12
CA SER A 120 2.91 16.57 16.22
C SER A 120 2.41 17.39 17.40
N TYR A 121 2.34 16.79 18.58
CA TYR A 121 1.99 17.48 19.81
C TYR A 121 3.23 17.64 20.68
N LYS A 122 3.51 18.87 21.13
CA LYS A 122 4.61 19.17 22.03
C LYS A 122 4.05 19.40 23.43
N PHE A 123 4.46 18.59 24.41
CA PHE A 123 4.06 18.76 25.79
C PHE A 123 4.61 20.09 26.34
N PRO A 124 3.76 20.95 26.95
CA PRO A 124 4.18 22.25 27.46
C PRO A 124 5.24 22.15 28.56
N ASP A 125 5.12 21.14 29.42
CA ASP A 125 5.93 21.01 30.63
C ASP A 125 7.30 20.35 30.36
N THR A 126 7.33 19.31 29.52
CA THR A 126 8.55 18.54 29.23
C THR A 126 9.23 18.94 27.92
N GLY A 127 8.49 19.59 27.01
CA GLY A 127 8.94 19.89 25.66
C GLY A 127 9.04 18.66 24.73
N GLU A 128 8.63 17.49 25.19
CA GLU A 128 8.61 16.24 24.42
C GLU A 128 7.61 16.34 23.26
N ILE A 129 8.02 15.84 22.08
CA ILE A 129 7.18 15.83 20.88
C ILE A 129 6.69 14.41 20.63
N VAL A 130 5.37 14.24 20.60
CA VAL A 130 4.73 12.97 20.28
C VAL A 130 3.91 13.06 18.99
N PRO A 131 4.02 12.08 18.08
CA PRO A 131 3.17 12.01 16.90
C PRO A 131 1.76 11.53 17.28
N LEU A 132 0.76 12.22 16.75
CA LEU A 132 -0.66 11.92 16.86
C LEU A 132 -1.25 11.67 15.47
N LEU A 133 -2.24 10.78 15.42
CA LEU A 133 -3.03 10.49 14.24
C LEU A 133 -4.48 10.92 14.49
N GLN A 134 -4.94 11.90 13.71
CA GLN A 134 -6.31 12.39 13.74
C GLN A 134 -7.22 11.52 12.87
N ILE A 135 -8.30 11.00 13.44
CA ILE A 135 -9.29 10.19 12.73
C ILE A 135 -10.59 10.98 12.64
N VAL A 136 -10.93 11.38 11.42
CA VAL A 136 -12.20 12.02 11.07
C VAL A 136 -13.32 10.96 11.11
N PRO A 137 -14.48 11.26 11.70
CA PRO A 137 -15.54 10.28 11.84
C PRO A 137 -16.21 9.94 10.50
N SER A 138 -16.54 8.66 10.30
CA SER A 138 -17.12 8.20 9.02
C SER A 138 -18.65 8.33 8.94
N LYS A 139 -19.43 8.20 10.03
CA LYS A 139 -20.92 8.27 9.99
C LYS A 139 -21.63 8.70 11.27
N SER A 140 -21.13 8.33 12.44
CA SER A 140 -21.83 8.54 13.73
C SER A 140 -20.91 8.57 14.94
N ASN A 141 -19.61 8.80 14.72
CA ASN A 141 -18.60 8.75 15.77
C ASN A 141 -18.04 10.16 16.03
N GLU A 142 -17.33 10.31 17.14
CA GLU A 142 -16.56 11.52 17.41
C GLU A 142 -15.19 11.46 16.73
N GLU A 143 -14.61 12.65 16.52
CA GLU A 143 -13.22 12.79 16.10
C GLU A 143 -12.30 12.24 17.18
N ARG A 144 -11.27 11.48 16.78
CA ARG A 144 -10.31 10.85 17.70
C ARG A 144 -8.89 11.26 17.38
N LEU A 145 -8.12 11.58 18.41
CA LEU A 145 -6.66 11.71 18.32
C LEU A 145 -6.03 10.46 18.94
N LEU A 146 -5.31 9.70 18.13
CA LEU A 146 -4.61 8.48 18.56
C LEU A 146 -3.12 8.78 18.72
N LEU A 147 -2.53 8.36 19.83
CA LEU A 147 -1.07 8.37 19.98
C LEU A 147 -0.47 7.37 19.00
N VAL A 148 0.52 7.82 18.22
CA VAL A 148 1.21 6.95 17.27
C VAL A 148 2.36 6.25 18.00
N SER A 149 2.23 4.93 18.18
CA SER A 149 3.30 4.11 18.75
C SER A 149 4.51 4.05 17.80
N PRO A 150 5.72 3.71 18.28
CA PRO A 150 6.90 3.58 17.42
C PRO A 150 6.69 2.60 16.25
N GLU A 151 5.98 1.50 16.48
CA GLU A 151 5.66 0.49 15.47
C GLU A 151 4.73 1.06 14.39
N LEU A 152 3.65 1.74 14.80
CA LEU A 152 2.75 2.42 13.86
C LEU A 152 3.46 3.54 13.09
N ALA A 153 4.36 4.28 13.75
CA ALA A 153 5.17 5.30 13.10
C ALA A 153 6.03 4.69 11.98
N SER A 154 6.63 3.52 12.21
CA SER A 154 7.43 2.81 11.20
C SER A 154 6.58 2.37 10.01
N VAL A 155 5.39 1.83 10.25
CA VAL A 155 4.42 1.45 9.19
C VAL A 155 4.04 2.67 8.34
N LEU A 156 3.62 3.77 8.99
CA LEU A 156 3.23 5.00 8.31
C LEU A 156 4.39 5.64 7.54
N ALA A 157 5.59 5.66 8.10
CA ALA A 157 6.79 6.13 7.43
C ALA A 157 7.10 5.29 6.18
N THR A 158 6.90 3.97 6.26
CA THR A 158 7.11 3.04 5.13
C THR A 158 6.11 3.31 3.99
N ILE A 159 4.83 3.54 4.32
CA ILE A 159 3.82 3.99 3.33
C ILE A 159 4.25 5.31 2.69
N ILE A 160 4.60 6.31 3.50
CA ILE A 160 4.99 7.64 3.01
C ILE A 160 6.20 7.55 2.10
N LYS A 161 7.21 6.76 2.46
CA LYS A 161 8.40 6.51 1.64
C LYS A 161 8.01 5.91 0.29
N ARG A 162 7.24 4.81 0.29
CA ARG A 162 6.78 4.17 -0.95
C ARG A 162 6.00 5.12 -1.86
N LEU A 163 5.12 5.96 -1.28
CA LEU A 163 4.37 6.95 -2.05
C LEU A 163 5.26 8.04 -2.64
N ARG A 164 6.26 8.52 -1.89
CA ARG A 164 7.21 9.52 -2.38
C ARG A 164 8.10 8.95 -3.48
N ASP A 165 8.62 7.74 -3.29
CA ASP A 165 9.47 7.06 -4.28
C ASP A 165 8.72 6.84 -5.60
N ALA A 166 7.43 6.51 -5.53
CA ALA A 166 6.57 6.34 -6.71
C ALA A 166 6.20 7.66 -7.42
N ASN A 167 6.27 8.81 -6.75
CA ASN A 167 5.72 10.08 -7.24
C ASN A 167 6.73 11.24 -7.16
N GLY A 168 8.01 10.97 -7.37
CA GLY A 168 9.06 12.01 -7.49
C GLY A 168 9.26 12.83 -6.22
N GLY A 169 9.18 12.19 -5.05
CA GLY A 169 9.42 12.80 -3.74
C GLY A 169 8.18 13.43 -3.09
N LYS A 170 7.01 13.40 -3.74
CA LYS A 170 5.76 14.00 -3.22
C LYS A 170 4.70 12.92 -2.97
N ILE A 171 3.77 13.18 -2.07
CA ILE A 171 2.56 12.37 -1.93
C ILE A 171 1.53 12.92 -2.92
N SER A 172 1.09 12.09 -3.87
CA SER A 172 0.08 12.49 -4.85
C SER A 172 -1.24 12.82 -4.17
N LEU A 173 -1.93 13.83 -4.69
CA LEU A 173 -3.31 14.11 -4.31
C LEU A 173 -4.24 13.21 -5.12
N VAL A 174 -5.11 12.49 -4.44
CA VAL A 174 -6.04 11.55 -5.06
C VAL A 174 -7.44 11.84 -4.57
N ALA A 175 -8.41 11.77 -5.48
CA ALA A 175 -9.81 11.86 -5.13
C ALA A 175 -10.36 10.45 -4.90
N ARG A 176 -11.02 10.26 -3.76
CA ARG A 176 -11.71 9.03 -3.39
C ARG A 176 -13.15 9.07 -3.88
N TYR A 177 -13.65 7.95 -4.35
CA TYR A 177 -15.07 7.77 -4.65
C TYR A 177 -15.73 7.09 -3.44
N ASP A 178 -16.69 7.76 -2.82
CA ASP A 178 -17.54 7.17 -1.81
C ASP A 178 -18.63 6.35 -2.52
N ASP A 179 -18.62 5.02 -2.34
CA ASP A 179 -19.59 4.12 -2.97
C ASP A 179 -21.00 4.26 -2.38
N HIS A 180 -21.14 4.74 -1.14
CA HIS A 180 -22.43 4.95 -0.47
C HIS A 180 -23.10 6.25 -0.91
N GLU A 181 -22.35 7.35 -0.90
CA GLU A 181 -22.86 8.66 -1.33
C GLU A 181 -22.82 8.85 -2.85
N ARG A 182 -22.04 8.01 -3.54
CA ARG A 182 -21.77 8.07 -4.98
C ARG A 182 -21.13 9.38 -5.41
N VAL A 183 -20.41 10.02 -4.49
CA VAL A 183 -19.72 11.30 -4.72
C VAL A 183 -18.21 11.08 -4.78
N THR A 184 -17.53 11.89 -5.58
CA THR A 184 -16.07 11.94 -5.59
C THR A 184 -15.63 13.08 -4.67
N GLY A 185 -14.85 12.75 -3.64
CA GLY A 185 -14.33 13.72 -2.68
C GLY A 185 -13.26 14.65 -3.27
N PRO A 186 -12.78 15.61 -2.48
CA PRO A 186 -11.69 16.50 -2.88
C PRO A 186 -10.38 15.74 -3.09
N LEU A 187 -9.44 16.38 -3.78
CA LEU A 187 -8.08 15.86 -3.95
C LEU A 187 -7.29 16.03 -2.65
N LEU A 188 -7.05 14.91 -1.95
CA LEU A 188 -6.31 14.91 -0.67
C LEU A 188 -5.10 13.95 -0.73
N PRO A 189 -4.07 14.17 0.11
CA PRO A 189 -2.89 13.31 0.18
C PRO A 189 -3.18 12.07 1.03
N HIS A 190 -4.07 11.19 0.57
CA HIS A 190 -4.41 9.94 1.28
C HIS A 190 -3.17 9.06 1.47
N LEU A 191 -3.08 8.28 2.54
CA LEU A 191 -1.98 7.33 2.71
C LEU A 191 -2.26 5.99 2.02
N PHE A 192 -3.53 5.55 2.01
CA PHE A 192 -3.93 4.27 1.40
C PHE A 192 -4.30 4.43 -0.08
N GLN A 193 -3.26 4.67 -0.91
CA GLN A 193 -3.39 4.87 -2.36
C GLN A 193 -2.91 3.64 -3.16
N ARG A 194 -3.62 2.50 -3.06
CA ARG A 194 -3.32 1.35 -3.92
C ARG A 194 -3.72 1.64 -5.37
N ARG A 195 -2.76 1.57 -6.30
CA ARG A 195 -3.01 1.74 -7.74
C ARG A 195 -3.33 0.38 -8.35
N HIS A 196 -4.58 0.13 -8.72
CA HIS A 196 -4.92 -1.06 -9.49
C HIS A 196 -4.44 -0.91 -10.95
N THR A 197 -3.30 -1.52 -11.29
CA THR A 197 -2.83 -1.62 -12.67
C THR A 197 -3.58 -2.75 -13.39
N GLY A 198 -4.46 -2.38 -14.33
CA GLY A 198 -5.05 -3.33 -15.28
C GLY A 198 -6.50 -3.75 -14.98
N ARG A 199 -7.46 -3.07 -15.62
CA ARG A 199 -8.87 -3.46 -15.81
C ARG A 199 -9.72 -3.78 -14.56
N ARG A 200 -10.58 -2.80 -14.23
CA ARG A 200 -11.94 -2.88 -13.65
C ARG A 200 -12.30 -4.20 -12.91
N ARG A 201 -11.97 -4.30 -11.62
CA ARG A 201 -12.91 -4.67 -10.54
C ARG A 201 -12.50 -3.92 -9.27
N SER A 202 -13.51 -3.46 -8.53
CA SER A 202 -13.46 -2.37 -7.56
C SER A 202 -13.12 -2.83 -6.14
N TRP A 203 -12.15 -2.15 -5.51
CA TRP A 203 -12.26 -1.63 -4.14
C TRP A 203 -11.77 -0.18 -4.20
N ALA A 204 -12.72 0.77 -4.20
CA ALA A 204 -12.54 2.22 -4.37
C ALA A 204 -11.90 2.72 -5.68
N ARG A 205 -12.67 3.49 -6.45
CA ARG A 205 -12.24 4.14 -7.69
C ARG A 205 -11.37 5.35 -7.35
N THR A 206 -10.05 5.20 -7.35
CA THR A 206 -9.12 6.33 -7.40
C THR A 206 -9.00 6.81 -8.85
N ARG A 207 -9.49 8.02 -9.13
CA ARG A 207 -9.20 8.71 -10.40
C ARG A 207 -8.08 9.72 -10.14
N SER A 208 -6.89 9.47 -10.70
CA SER A 208 -5.92 10.56 -10.91
C SER A 208 -6.41 11.42 -12.08
N PRO A 209 -6.43 12.76 -11.98
CA PRO A 209 -6.64 13.60 -13.15
C PRO A 209 -5.46 13.42 -14.11
N ALA A 210 -5.76 13.05 -15.35
CA ALA A 210 -4.80 13.18 -16.43
C ALA A 210 -4.49 14.67 -16.59
N CYS A 211 -3.21 15.01 -16.63
CA CYS A 211 -2.74 16.37 -16.89
C CYS A 211 -3.22 16.79 -18.28
N SER A 212 -4.35 17.50 -18.36
CA SER A 212 -4.76 18.23 -19.56
C SER A 212 -4.46 19.71 -19.34
N ALA A 213 -3.21 20.07 -19.50
CA ALA A 213 -2.80 21.44 -19.79
C ALA A 213 -1.97 21.39 -21.06
N LYS A 214 -2.56 21.85 -22.17
CA LYS A 214 -1.83 22.46 -23.29
C LYS A 214 -2.75 23.49 -23.95
N PRO A 215 -2.15 24.55 -24.50
CA PRO A 215 -2.66 25.93 -24.50
C PRO A 215 -3.88 26.16 -25.39
#